data_AF-A0AAU5AHL6-F1
#
_entry.id   AF-A0AAU5AHL6-F1
#
_cell.length_a   1.000
_cell.length_b   1.000
_cell.length_c   1.000
_cell.angle_alpha   90.00
_cell.angle_beta   90.00
_cell.angle_gamma   90.00
#
_symmetry.space_group_name_H-M   'P 1'
#
loop_
_entity.id
_entity.type
_entity.pdbx_description
1 polymer ?
#
loop_
_entity_poly.entity_id
_entity_poly.type
_entity_poly.pdbx_seq_one_letter_code
_entity_poly.pdbx_strand_id
1 'polypeptide(L)'
;MERIDAELFTDGGNDAVVRLPGRRLPGVLIQGDSLHILRGDVAEVVEACERGDLADAGEAAGLLLAGFDALLSRYSVALEKHRIQLPY
;
A
#
# COMPACT_ATOMS: atom_id res chain seq x y z
N MET A 1 -4.63 5.10 23.75
CA MET A 1 -3.64 5.39 22.69
C MET A 1 -2.27 5.33 23.32
N GLU A 2 -1.43 4.40 22.89
CA GLU A 2 0.00 4.40 23.22
C GLU A 2 0.73 5.35 22.27
N ARG A 3 1.73 6.08 22.78
CA ARG A 3 2.58 6.95 21.97
C ARG A 3 3.95 6.33 21.87
N ILE A 4 4.44 6.21 20.64
CA ILE A 4 5.77 5.69 20.32
C ILE A 4 6.47 6.67 19.39
N ASP A 5 7.79 6.72 19.48
CA ASP A 5 8.62 7.42 18.51
C ASP A 5 8.86 6.49 17.31
N ALA A 6 8.63 6.98 16.09
CA ALA A 6 8.84 6.24 14.86
C ALA A 6 9.71 7.07 13.91
N GLU A 7 10.49 6.38 13.08
CA GLU A 7 11.28 7.04 12.04
C GLU A 7 10.40 7.26 10.81
N LEU A 8 10.39 8.50 10.29
CA LEU A 8 9.60 8.90 9.14
C LEU A 8 10.52 9.14 7.94
N PHE A 9 10.24 8.45 6.82
CA PHE A 9 11.09 8.47 5.61
C PHE A 9 10.50 9.31 4.47
N THR A 10 9.20 9.59 4.50
CA THR A 10 8.46 10.48 3.58
C THR A 10 7.77 11.62 4.33
N ASP A 11 6.92 12.40 3.68
CA ASP A 11 5.97 13.28 4.38
C ASP A 11 4.87 12.45 5.10
N GLY A 12 4.24 13.04 6.12
CA GLY A 12 3.26 12.40 7.01
C GLY A 12 1.85 12.22 6.43
N GLY A 13 1.73 11.99 5.12
CA GLY A 13 0.47 11.82 4.39
C GLY A 13 -0.12 10.39 4.46
N ASN A 14 -1.09 10.12 3.58
CA ASN A 14 -1.95 8.92 3.60
C ASN A 14 -1.22 7.59 3.35
N ASP A 15 0.04 7.66 2.96
CA ASP A 15 0.93 6.58 2.53
C ASP A 15 2.36 6.81 3.06
N ALA A 16 2.47 7.39 4.26
CA ALA A 16 3.75 7.69 4.88
C ALA A 16 4.60 6.41 5.04
N VAL A 17 5.87 6.47 4.65
CA VAL A 17 6.82 5.38 4.89
C VAL A 17 7.43 5.58 6.26
N VAL A 18 7.15 4.64 7.17
CA VAL A 18 7.54 4.72 8.59
C VAL A 18 8.22 3.44 9.05
N ARG A 19 9.23 3.56 9.92
CA ARG A 19 9.81 2.42 10.64
C ARG A 19 9.45 2.52 12.12
N LEU A 20 8.63 1.57 12.56
CA LEU A 20 8.29 1.42 13.97
C LEU A 20 9.48 0.85 14.76
N PRO A 21 9.58 1.14 16.07
CA PRO A 21 10.62 0.58 16.93
C PRO A 21 10.72 -0.96 16.81
N GLY A 22 11.96 -1.46 16.72
CA GLY A 22 12.24 -2.90 16.62
C GLY A 22 12.08 -3.50 15.22
N ARG A 23 11.60 -2.75 14.23
CA ARG A 23 11.56 -3.22 12.83
C ARG A 23 12.88 -2.90 12.11
N ARG A 24 13.37 -3.84 11.31
CA ARG A 24 14.57 -3.64 10.45
C ARG A 24 14.26 -2.76 9.24
N LEU A 25 13.14 -3.03 8.58
CA LEU A 25 12.69 -2.33 7.38
C LEU A 25 11.50 -1.42 7.72
N PRO A 26 11.39 -0.24 7.10
CA PRO A 26 10.17 0.55 7.17
C PRO A 26 9.02 -0.17 6.43
N GLY A 27 7.80 0.30 6.67
CA GLY A 27 6.61 -0.07 5.90
C GLY A 27 5.88 1.18 5.41
N VAL A 28 4.94 1.01 4.49
CA VAL A 28 4.02 2.06 4.04
C VAL A 28 2.77 2.04 4.93
N LEU A 29 2.35 3.22 5.41
CA LEU A 29 1.10 3.37 6.15
C LEU A 29 -0.07 3.15 5.20
N ILE A 30 -1.05 2.34 5.62
CA ILE A 30 -2.37 2.29 5.00
C ILE A 30 -3.35 2.79 6.06
N GLN A 31 -3.93 3.97 5.83
CA GLN A 31 -4.94 4.54 6.73
C GLN A 31 -6.23 3.70 6.69
N GLY A 32 -7.06 3.80 7.73
CA GLY A 32 -8.26 2.95 7.86
C GLY A 32 -9.29 3.15 6.74
N ASP A 33 -9.45 4.37 6.24
CA ASP A 33 -10.29 4.69 5.09
C ASP A 33 -9.72 4.14 3.78
N SER A 34 -8.42 4.30 3.55
CA SER A 34 -7.72 3.72 2.40
C SER A 34 -7.75 2.18 2.44
N LEU A 35 -7.63 1.59 3.63
CA LEU A 35 -7.77 0.14 3.82
C LEU A 35 -9.18 -0.33 3.48
N HIS A 36 -10.21 0.44 3.85
CA HIS A 36 -11.59 0.12 3.52
C HIS A 36 -11.83 0.15 2.01
N ILE A 37 -11.28 1.16 1.31
CA ILE A 37 -11.32 1.26 -0.15
C ILE A 37 -10.64 0.05 -0.79
N LEU A 38 -9.39 -0.26 -0.42
CA LEU A 38 -8.66 -1.42 -0.95
C LEU A 38 -9.43 -2.74 -0.77
N ARG A 39 -10.12 -2.92 0.37
CA ARG A 39 -10.98 -4.09 0.58
C ARG A 39 -12.19 -4.07 -0.35
N GLY A 40 -12.77 -2.91 -0.61
CA GLY A 40 -13.86 -2.71 -1.57
C GLY A 40 -13.42 -3.10 -2.98
N ASP A 41 -12.29 -2.56 -3.44
CA ASP A 41 -11.71 -2.85 -4.76
C ASP A 41 -11.46 -4.36 -4.95
N VAL A 42 -10.91 -5.04 -3.92
CA VAL A 42 -10.74 -6.50 -3.95
C VAL A 42 -12.08 -7.23 -4.04
N ALA A 43 -13.11 -6.77 -3.33
CA ALA A 43 -14.42 -7.38 -3.38
C ALA A 43 -15.05 -7.25 -4.78
N GLU A 44 -14.90 -6.11 -5.45
CA GLU A 44 -15.37 -5.92 -6.83
C GLU A 44 -14.74 -6.91 -7.80
N VAL A 45 -13.42 -7.15 -7.69
CA VAL A 45 -12.72 -8.16 -8.48
C VAL A 45 -13.30 -9.55 -8.24
N VAL A 46 -13.50 -9.93 -6.97
CA VAL A 46 -14.07 -11.23 -6.60
C VAL A 46 -15.49 -11.39 -7.14
N GLU A 47 -16.36 -10.41 -6.96
CA GLU A 47 -17.74 -10.47 -7.43
C GLU A 47 -17.82 -10.57 -8.96
N ALA A 48 -16.98 -9.84 -9.69
CA ALA A 48 -16.91 -9.95 -11.14
C ALA A 48 -16.44 -11.35 -11.59
N CYS A 49 -15.44 -11.92 -10.91
CA CYS A 49 -15.01 -13.30 -11.15
C CYS A 49 -16.14 -14.32 -10.89
N GLU A 50 -16.88 -14.17 -9.80
CA GLU A 50 -18.00 -15.06 -9.45
C GLU A 50 -19.14 -15.02 -10.46
N ARG A 51 -19.40 -13.84 -11.06
CA ARG A 51 -20.38 -13.68 -12.14
C ARG A 51 -19.87 -14.22 -13.49
N GLY A 52 -18.59 -14.57 -13.59
CA GLY A 52 -17.94 -14.95 -14.86
C GLY A 52 -17.69 -13.77 -15.79
N ASP A 53 -17.77 -12.54 -15.28
CA ASP A 53 -17.50 -11.32 -16.05
C ASP A 53 -16.01 -10.99 -16.01
N LEU A 54 -15.27 -11.65 -16.90
CA LEU A 54 -13.81 -11.53 -16.95
C LEU A 54 -13.32 -10.15 -17.43
N ALA A 55 -14.15 -9.42 -18.17
CA ALA A 55 -13.80 -8.07 -18.63
C ALA A 55 -13.80 -7.10 -17.45
N ASP A 56 -14.90 -7.04 -16.70
CA ASP A 56 -15.02 -6.23 -15.49
C ASP A 56 -14.00 -6.63 -14.42
N ALA A 57 -13.79 -7.95 -14.23
CA ALA A 57 -12.78 -8.45 -13.28
C ALA A 57 -11.38 -7.97 -13.66
N GLY A 58 -11.05 -7.98 -14.96
CA GLY A 58 -9.76 -7.50 -15.47
C GLY A 58 -9.57 -6.00 -15.28
N GLU A 59 -10.61 -5.20 -15.53
CA GLU A 59 -10.57 -3.75 -15.32
C GLU A 59 -10.37 -3.41 -13.84
N ALA A 60 -11.21 -3.97 -12.95
CA ALA A 60 -11.11 -3.75 -11.51
C ALA A 60 -9.74 -4.20 -10.96
N ALA A 61 -9.23 -5.36 -11.40
CA ALA A 61 -7.92 -5.84 -10.99
C ALA A 61 -6.78 -4.94 -11.50
N GLY A 62 -6.90 -4.37 -12.70
CA GLY A 62 -5.94 -3.43 -13.25
C GLY A 62 -5.85 -2.13 -12.44
N LEU A 63 -7.00 -1.58 -12.03
CA LEU A 63 -7.05 -0.40 -11.17
C LEU A 63 -6.44 -0.68 -9.79
N LEU A 64 -6.79 -1.81 -9.18
CA LEU A 64 -6.24 -2.25 -7.90
C LEU A 64 -4.71 -2.42 -7.98
N LEU A 65 -4.21 -3.05 -9.05
CA LEU A 65 -2.78 -3.23 -9.27
C LEU A 65 -2.06 -1.88 -9.41
N ALA A 66 -2.62 -0.95 -10.19
CA ALA A 66 -2.04 0.39 -10.34
C ALA A 66 -1.95 1.15 -8.99
N GLY A 67 -2.93 0.97 -8.11
CA GLY A 67 -2.90 1.49 -6.75
C GLY A 67 -1.75 0.92 -5.91
N PHE A 68 -1.54 -0.40 -5.97
CA PHE A 68 -0.41 -1.04 -5.29
C PHE A 68 0.94 -0.63 -5.89
N ASP A 69 1.04 -0.47 -7.21
CA ASP A 69 2.26 0.01 -7.87
C ASP A 69 2.62 1.42 -7.42
N ALA A 70 1.63 2.30 -7.21
CA ALA A 70 1.87 3.64 -6.68
C ALA A 70 2.42 3.60 -5.23
N LEU A 71 1.85 2.77 -4.36
CA LEU A 71 2.35 2.57 -2.99
C LEU A 71 3.77 1.99 -2.99
N LEU A 72 4.04 1.01 -3.85
CA LEU A 72 5.34 0.35 -3.97
C LEU A 72 6.41 1.30 -4.54
N SER A 73 6.04 2.11 -5.53
CA SER A 73 6.92 3.15 -6.09
C SER A 73 7.33 4.15 -5.02
N ARG A 74 6.36 4.67 -4.24
CA ARG A 74 6.64 5.58 -3.14
C ARG A 74 7.55 4.95 -2.07
N TYR A 75 7.28 3.70 -1.69
CA TYR A 75 8.15 2.94 -0.80
C TYR A 75 9.58 2.84 -1.34
N SER A 76 9.71 2.44 -2.61
CA SER A 76 11.02 2.26 -3.27
C SER A 76 11.84 3.54 -3.29
N VAL A 77 11.21 4.66 -3.69
CA VAL A 77 11.84 5.99 -3.73
C VAL A 77 12.29 6.42 -2.32
N ALA A 78 11.49 6.14 -1.29
CA ALA A 78 11.86 6.44 0.08
C ALA A 78 13.09 5.63 0.51
N LEU A 79 13.12 4.33 0.26
CA LEU A 79 14.27 3.48 0.60
C LEU A 79 15.54 3.92 -0.13
N GLU A 80 15.44 4.19 -1.43
CA GLU A 80 16.56 4.65 -2.24
C GLU A 80 17.15 5.96 -1.70
N LYS A 81 16.29 6.95 -1.43
CA LYS A 81 16.69 8.26 -0.88
C LYS A 81 17.46 8.12 0.44
N HIS A 82 17.09 7.14 1.27
CA HIS A 82 17.73 6.87 2.56
C HIS A 82 18.77 5.76 2.51
N ARG A 83 19.17 5.31 1.30
CA ARG A 83 20.19 4.28 1.06
C ARG A 83 19.90 2.95 1.77
N ILE A 84 18.62 2.60 1.87
CA ILE A 84 18.15 1.31 2.38
C ILE A 84 17.94 0.38 1.19
N GLN A 85 18.50 -0.83 1.25
CA GLN A 85 18.32 -1.84 0.20
C GLN A 85 16.86 -2.31 0.15
N LEU A 86 16.30 -2.43 -1.06
CA LEU A 86 14.97 -2.98 -1.28
C LEU A 86 14.88 -4.45 -0.81
N PRO A 87 13.73 -4.87 -0.24
CA PRO A 87 13.57 -6.21 0.33
C PRO A 87 13.03 -7.26 -0.65
N TYR A 88 13.11 -7.01 -1.97
CA TYR A 88 12.68 -7.89 -3.06
C TYR A 88 13.64 -7.78 -4.24
#